data_AF-A0A843MDX7-F1
#
_entry.id   AF-A0A843MDX7-F1
#
_cell.length_a   1.000
_cell.length_b   1.000
_cell.length_c   1.000
_cell.angle_alpha   90.00
_cell.angle_beta   90.00
_cell.angle_gamma   90.00
#
_symmetry.space_group_name_H-M   'P 1'
#
loop_
_entity.id
_entity.type
_entity.pdbx_description
1 polymer ?
#
loop_
_entity_poly.entity_id
_entity_poly.type
_entity_poly.pdbx_seq_one_letter_code
_entity_poly.pdbx_strand_id
1 'polypeptide(L)'
;RLTKTGERVLQIFNTVVQEIYSGSISGANNIIDEAASLETLLHSVSEMIGKMNADETVAVTQIVQSIHRIGEYSIDIAEILINKLVADDPLC
;
A
#
# COMPACT_ATOMS: atom_id res chain seq x y z
N ARG A 1 15.68 1.83 -6.61
CA ARG A 1 14.45 0.99 -6.54
C ARG A 1 13.65 1.35 -5.29
N LEU A 2 14.27 1.36 -4.10
CA LEU A 2 13.65 1.80 -2.86
C LEU A 2 12.90 3.14 -2.95
N THR A 3 13.52 4.18 -3.52
CA THR A 3 12.87 5.50 -3.72
C THR A 3 11.58 5.38 -4.54
N LYS A 4 11.60 4.62 -5.64
CA LYS A 4 10.41 4.38 -6.48
C LYS A 4 9.33 3.63 -5.72
N THR A 5 9.70 2.65 -4.89
CA THR A 5 8.76 1.94 -4.02
C THR A 5 8.15 2.89 -2.98
N GLY A 6 8.96 3.81 -2.43
CA GLY A 6 8.50 4.87 -1.52
C GLY A 6 7.54 5.86 -2.18
N GLU A 7 7.85 6.31 -3.40
CA GLU A 7 6.95 7.17 -4.19
C GLU A 7 5.64 6.46 -4.50
N ARG A 8 5.71 5.18 -4.88
CA ARG A 8 4.52 4.37 -5.18
C ARG A 8 3.61 4.19 -3.98
N VAL A 9 4.17 3.88 -2.80
CA VAL A 9 3.36 3.73 -1.59
C VAL A 9 2.75 5.06 -1.13
N LEU A 10 3.45 6.16 -1.33
CA LEU A 10 2.91 7.50 -1.06
C LEU A 10 1.73 7.83 -1.99
N GLN A 11 1.81 7.45 -3.27
CA GLN A 11 0.69 7.59 -4.20
C GLN A 11 -0.52 6.78 -3.75
N ILE A 12 -0.32 5.50 -3.37
CA ILE A 12 -1.39 4.65 -2.84
C ILE A 12 -2.06 5.29 -1.63
N PHE A 13 -1.26 5.77 -0.68
CA PHE A 13 -1.79 6.44 0.51
C PHE A 13 -2.55 7.73 0.19
N ASN A 14 -2.11 8.50 -0.80
CA ASN A 14 -2.86 9.68 -1.25
C ASN A 14 -4.22 9.29 -1.88
N THR A 15 -4.26 8.21 -2.67
CA THR A 15 -5.52 7.66 -3.20
C THR A 15 -6.44 7.24 -2.05
N VAL A 16 -5.92 6.57 -1.02
CA VAL A 16 -6.70 6.24 0.21
C VAL A 16 -7.35 7.48 0.79
N VAL A 17 -6.58 8.54 1.02
CA VAL A 17 -7.10 9.79 1.59
C VAL A 17 -8.19 10.38 0.70
N GLN A 18 -8.03 10.35 -0.63
CA GLN A 18 -9.04 10.87 -1.57
C GLN A 18 -10.33 10.06 -1.53
N GLU A 19 -10.24 8.73 -1.55
CA GLU A 19 -11.42 7.85 -1.64
C GLU A 19 -12.22 7.80 -0.33
N ILE A 20 -11.58 8.03 0.82
CA ILE A 20 -12.30 8.23 2.10
C ILE A 20 -13.33 9.37 1.98
N TYR A 21 -13.02 10.44 1.25
CA TYR A 21 -13.95 11.55 1.05
C TYR A 21 -14.91 11.33 -0.12
N SER A 22 -14.49 10.59 -1.16
CA SER A 22 -15.34 10.33 -2.33
C SER A 22 -16.46 9.32 -2.02
N GLY A 23 -16.20 8.35 -1.15
CA GLY A 23 -17.12 7.25 -0.85
C GLY A 23 -17.37 6.31 -2.04
N SER A 24 -16.39 6.09 -2.91
CA SER A 24 -16.54 5.22 -4.09
C SER A 24 -16.06 3.78 -3.82
N ILE A 25 -16.95 2.79 -4.01
CA ILE A 25 -16.57 1.36 -4.00
C ILE A 25 -15.52 1.06 -5.07
N SER A 26 -15.67 1.64 -6.26
CA SER A 26 -14.68 1.48 -7.34
C SER A 26 -13.31 2.05 -6.95
N GLY A 27 -13.29 3.17 -6.23
CA GLY A 27 -12.06 3.78 -5.73
C GLY A 27 -11.39 2.92 -4.65
N ALA A 28 -12.20 2.37 -3.73
CA ALA A 28 -11.73 1.42 -2.73
C ALA A 28 -11.14 0.14 -3.36
N ASN A 29 -11.80 -0.43 -4.37
CA ASN A 29 -11.25 -1.59 -5.11
C ASN A 29 -9.92 -1.24 -5.80
N ASN A 30 -9.82 -0.05 -6.41
CA ASN A 30 -8.56 0.38 -7.02
C ASN A 30 -7.42 0.49 -5.99
N ILE A 31 -7.70 0.93 -4.76
CA ILE A 31 -6.70 0.92 -3.67
C ILE A 31 -6.18 -0.49 -3.41
N ILE A 32 -7.06 -1.49 -3.35
CA ILE A 32 -6.67 -2.90 -3.13
C ILE A 32 -5.74 -3.38 -4.26
N ASP A 33 -6.13 -3.13 -5.52
CA ASP A 33 -5.33 -3.52 -6.68
C ASP A 33 -3.96 -2.82 -6.70
N GLU A 34 -3.94 -1.52 -6.42
CA GLU A 34 -2.71 -0.74 -6.38
C GLU A 34 -1.78 -1.18 -5.24
N ALA A 35 -2.32 -1.45 -4.05
CA ALA A 35 -1.57 -1.98 -2.91
C ALA A 35 -1.03 -3.39 -3.19
N ALA A 36 -1.83 -4.28 -3.80
CA ALA A 36 -1.36 -5.60 -4.19
C ALA A 36 -0.21 -5.54 -5.21
N SER A 37 -0.23 -4.57 -6.13
CA SER A 37 0.87 -4.36 -7.08
C SER A 37 2.22 -3.99 -6.41
N LEU A 38 2.19 -3.47 -5.17
CA LEU A 38 3.38 -3.09 -4.43
C LEU A 38 4.25 -4.30 -4.07
N GLU A 39 3.67 -5.49 -3.92
CA GLU A 39 4.37 -6.74 -3.59
C GLU A 39 5.48 -7.07 -4.59
N THR A 40 5.22 -6.86 -5.89
CA THR A 40 6.22 -7.12 -6.94
C THR A 40 7.42 -6.17 -6.79
N LEU A 41 7.17 -4.90 -6.44
CA LEU A 41 8.23 -3.93 -6.20
C LEU A 41 9.01 -4.26 -4.93
N LEU A 42 8.32 -4.63 -3.85
CA LEU A 42 8.92 -5.02 -2.58
C LEU A 42 9.82 -6.25 -2.72
N HIS A 43 9.38 -7.26 -3.46
CA HIS A 43 10.18 -8.43 -3.76
C HIS A 43 11.52 -8.05 -4.42
N SER A 44 11.48 -7.17 -5.43
CA SER A 44 12.68 -6.69 -6.13
C SER A 44 13.64 -5.87 -5.26
N VAL A 45 13.14 -5.26 -4.18
CA VAL A 45 13.94 -4.53 -3.21
C VAL A 45 14.54 -5.49 -2.19
N SER A 46 13.79 -6.50 -1.73
CA SER A 46 14.31 -7.54 -0.84
C SER A 46 15.49 -8.31 -1.44
N GLU A 47 15.45 -8.61 -2.75
CA GLU A 47 16.60 -9.20 -3.46
C GLU A 47 17.85 -8.29 -3.46
N MET A 48 17.66 -6.97 -3.45
CA MET A 48 18.76 -6.01 -3.37
C MET A 48 19.36 -5.99 -1.96
N ILE A 49 18.50 -5.98 -0.94
CA ILE A 49 18.91 -5.97 0.47
C ILE A 49 19.79 -7.18 0.78
N GLY A 50 19.45 -8.36 0.24
CA GLY A 50 20.26 -9.59 0.42
C GLY A 50 21.71 -9.49 -0.10
N LYS A 51 22.04 -8.45 -0.88
CA LYS A 51 23.39 -8.19 -1.42
C LYS A 51 24.13 -7.06 -0.69
N MET A 52 23.51 -6.41 0.31
CA MET A 52 24.08 -5.28 1.05
C MET A 52 24.97 -5.75 2.21
N ASN A 53 25.89 -4.89 2.63
CA ASN A 53 26.72 -5.13 3.80
C ASN A 53 25.89 -5.03 5.09
N ALA A 54 26.27 -5.79 6.12
CA ALA A 54 25.48 -5.98 7.34
C ALA A 54 25.05 -4.67 8.03
N ASP A 55 25.92 -3.66 8.04
CA ASP A 55 25.69 -2.38 8.73
C ASP A 55 24.57 -1.53 8.09
N GLU A 56 24.40 -1.62 6.77
CA GLU A 56 23.37 -0.86 6.03
C GLU A 56 22.05 -1.63 5.95
N THR A 57 22.12 -2.96 5.96
CA THR A 57 20.98 -3.87 5.78
C THR A 57 19.87 -3.66 6.81
N VAL A 58 20.21 -3.39 8.08
CA VAL A 58 19.21 -3.23 9.15
C VAL A 58 18.30 -2.03 8.88
N ALA A 59 18.89 -0.86 8.64
CA ALA A 59 18.13 0.37 8.41
C ALA A 59 17.27 0.27 7.16
N VAL A 60 17.81 -0.28 6.07
CA VAL A 60 17.06 -0.43 4.81
C VAL A 60 15.92 -1.43 4.97
N THR A 61 16.12 -2.52 5.70
CA THR A 61 15.06 -3.51 6.00
C THR A 61 13.91 -2.87 6.78
N GLN A 62 14.20 -2.03 7.78
CA GLN A 62 13.17 -1.32 8.54
C GLN A 62 12.34 -0.37 7.67
N ILE A 63 12.98 0.33 6.72
CA ILE A 63 12.29 1.19 5.76
C ILE A 63 11.36 0.36 4.87
N VAL A 64 11.86 -0.75 4.31
CA VAL A 64 11.06 -1.63 3.44
C VAL A 64 9.86 -2.24 4.18
N GLN A 65 10.05 -2.70 5.41
CA GLN A 65 8.94 -3.18 6.25
C GLN A 65 7.92 -2.09 6.54
N SER A 66 8.36 -0.84 6.71
CA SER A 66 7.44 0.28 6.91
C SER A 66 6.64 0.58 5.65
N ILE A 67 7.26 0.52 4.47
CA ILE A 67 6.57 0.66 3.19
C ILE A 67 5.56 -0.47 2.98
N HIS A 68 5.94 -1.71 3.29
CA HIS A 68 5.06 -2.87 3.19
C HIS A 68 3.80 -2.70 4.05
N ARG A 69 3.95 -2.33 5.33
CA ARG A 69 2.82 -2.06 6.23
C ARG A 69 1.89 -0.95 5.76
N ILE A 70 2.42 0.11 5.12
CA ILE A 70 1.53 1.15 4.56
C ILE A 70 0.64 0.58 3.45
N GLY A 71 1.17 -0.34 2.63
CA GLY A 71 0.38 -1.07 1.64
C GLY A 71 -0.72 -1.91 2.30
N GLU A 72 -0.37 -2.71 3.30
CA GLU A 72 -1.33 -3.54 4.05
C GLU A 72 -2.44 -2.69 4.70
N TYR A 73 -2.07 -1.61 5.40
CA TYR A 73 -3.05 -0.71 6.00
C TYR A 73 -3.93 0.01 4.98
N SER A 74 -3.42 0.24 3.76
CA SER A 74 -4.23 0.81 2.68
C SER A 74 -5.32 -0.16 2.23
N ILE A 75 -5.02 -1.45 2.18
CA ILE A 75 -6.00 -2.52 1.89
C ILE A 75 -7.04 -2.57 3.01
N ASP A 76 -6.62 -2.62 4.28
CA ASP A 76 -7.54 -2.66 5.41
C ASP A 76 -8.52 -1.48 5.41
N ILE A 77 -8.02 -0.26 5.11
CA ILE A 77 -8.87 0.93 5.02
C ILE A 77 -9.85 0.83 3.85
N ALA A 78 -9.42 0.33 2.69
CA ALA A 78 -10.29 0.13 1.55
C ALA A 78 -11.42 -0.88 1.86
N GLU A 79 -11.11 -1.98 2.53
CA GLU A 79 -12.10 -2.96 2.96
C GLU A 79 -13.10 -2.37 3.96
N ILE A 80 -12.63 -1.58 4.93
CA ILE A 80 -13.50 -0.84 5.86
C ILE A 80 -14.42 0.11 5.10
N LEU A 81 -13.90 0.84 4.11
CA LEU A 81 -14.67 1.77 3.28
C LEU A 81 -15.75 1.04 2.48
N ILE A 82 -15.41 -0.07 1.82
CA ILE A 82 -16.37 -0.91 1.09
C ILE A 82 -17.48 -1.39 2.03
N ASN A 83 -17.10 -1.95 3.19
CA ASN A 83 -18.05 -2.44 4.18
C ASN A 83 -19.00 -1.34 4.65
N LYS A 84 -18.47 -0.14 4.88
CA LYS A 84 -19.28 1.03 5.26
C LYS A 84 -20.27 1.42 4.15
N LEU A 85 -19.80 1.51 2.90
CA LEU A 85 -20.62 1.92 1.76
C LEU A 85 -21.75 0.93 1.48
N VAL A 86 -21.45 -0.37 1.50
CA VAL A 86 -22.44 -1.43 1.34
C VAL A 86 -23.44 -1.44 2.51
N ALA A 87 -23.01 -1.12 3.73
CA ALA A 87 -23.92 -1.01 4.87
C ALA A 87 -24.84 0.22 4.77
N ASP A 88 -24.33 1.33 4.26
CA ASP A 88 -25.09 2.57 4.07
C ASP A 88 -26.06 2.48 2.87
N ASP A 89 -25.70 1.74 1.81
CA ASP A 89 -26.57 1.40 0.67
C ASP A 89 -26.27 -0.02 0.11
N PRO A 90 -27.06 -1.04 0.48
CA PRO A 90 -26.83 -2.44 0.10
C PRO A 90 -27.02 -2.76 -1.39
N LEU A 91 -27.49 -1.82 -2.21
CA LEU A 91 -27.71 -2.00 -3.65
C LEU A 91 -26.62 -1.35 -4.51
N CYS A 92 -25.62 -0.71 -3.88
CA CYS A 92 -24.44 -0.13 -4.53
C CYS A 92 -23.47 -1.17 -5.10
#